data_AF-A0A817P6A7-F1
#
_entry.id   AF-A0A817P6A7-F1
#
_cell.length_a   1.000
_cell.length_b   1.000
_cell.length_c   1.000
_cell.angle_alpha   90.00
_cell.angle_beta   90.00
_cell.angle_gamma   90.00
#
_symmetry.space_group_name_H-M   'P 1'
#
loop_
_entity.id
_entity.type
_entity.pdbx_description
1 polymer ?
#
loop_
_entity_poly.entity_id
_entity_poly.type
_entity_poly.pdbx_seq_one_letter_code
_entity_poly.pdbx_strand_id
1 'polypeptide(L)'
;MAMEVWQLVFFQPLQSQITLPCLQLINTERQNEIINTRLIRAVVQSYIELGFQENSSVSNNSHQITSPTLKIYKDYMEVPFLQYTEQFYRQEAANFLVHNSMSEYLRKIPRWIDEELHRIESYLHSSTSAPLIKILEQIFILD
;
A
#
# COMPACT_ATOMS: atom_id res chain seq x y z
N MET A 1 -3.17 -27.41 -13.37
CA MET A 1 -4.45 -27.90 -12.80
C MET A 1 -4.62 -27.56 -11.31
N ALA A 2 -3.86 -28.09 -10.35
CA ALA A 2 -4.08 -27.74 -8.92
C ALA A 2 -3.72 -26.28 -8.54
N MET A 3 -2.65 -25.73 -9.15
CA MET A 3 -2.16 -24.36 -8.86
C MET A 3 -3.00 -23.26 -9.54
N GLU A 4 -3.51 -23.53 -10.76
CA GLU A 4 -4.46 -22.65 -11.45
C GLU A 4 -5.82 -22.60 -10.75
N VAL A 5 -6.26 -23.74 -10.17
CA VAL A 5 -7.47 -23.78 -9.32
C VAL A 5 -7.26 -22.98 -8.04
N TRP A 6 -6.08 -23.06 -7.40
CA TRP A 6 -5.78 -22.27 -6.21
C TRP A 6 -5.77 -20.75 -6.48
N GLN A 7 -5.18 -20.30 -7.59
CA GLN A 7 -5.20 -18.88 -7.97
C GLN A 7 -6.60 -18.36 -8.32
N LEU A 8 -7.34 -19.07 -9.18
CA LEU A 8 -8.63 -18.60 -9.68
C LEU A 8 -9.78 -18.80 -8.68
N VAL A 9 -9.75 -19.88 -7.90
CA VAL A 9 -10.87 -20.25 -7.00
C VAL A 9 -10.62 -19.82 -5.56
N PHE A 10 -9.36 -19.70 -5.12
CA PHE A 10 -9.04 -19.44 -3.71
C PHE A 10 -8.42 -18.07 -3.47
N PHE A 11 -7.42 -17.67 -4.25
CA PHE A 11 -6.70 -16.41 -4.04
C PHE A 11 -7.56 -15.18 -4.38
N GLN A 12 -8.26 -15.19 -5.51
CA GLN A 12 -9.14 -14.07 -5.92
C GLN A 12 -10.25 -13.69 -4.91
N PRO A 13 -11.01 -14.64 -4.33
CA PRO A 13 -12.01 -14.30 -3.32
C PRO A 13 -11.41 -14.02 -1.92
N LEU A 14 -10.22 -14.54 -1.61
CA LEU A 14 -9.59 -14.37 -0.29
C LEU A 14 -8.75 -13.09 -0.19
N GLN A 15 -8.16 -12.62 -1.30
CA GLN A 15 -7.31 -11.43 -1.29
C GLN A 15 -8.08 -10.17 -0.88
N SER A 16 -9.34 -10.01 -1.32
CA SER A 16 -10.18 -8.89 -0.90
C SER A 16 -10.54 -8.99 0.58
N GLN A 17 -10.69 -10.21 1.11
CA GLN A 17 -10.95 -10.46 2.53
C GLN A 17 -9.73 -10.27 3.44
N ILE A 18 -8.52 -10.25 2.89
CA ILE A 18 -7.28 -10.05 3.67
C ILE A 18 -6.73 -8.64 3.50
N THR A 19 -6.65 -8.14 2.26
CA THR A 19 -6.18 -6.78 1.98
C THR A 19 -7.08 -5.76 2.66
N LEU A 20 -8.41 -5.91 2.61
CA LEU A 20 -9.32 -4.93 3.20
C LEU A 20 -9.11 -4.75 4.72
N PRO A 21 -9.05 -5.82 5.55
CA PRO A 21 -8.67 -5.69 6.95
C PRO A 21 -7.30 -5.06 7.18
N CYS A 22 -6.29 -5.36 6.34
CA CYS A 22 -4.99 -4.68 6.44
C CYS A 22 -5.13 -3.17 6.22
N LEU A 23 -5.89 -2.74 5.20
CA LEU A 23 -6.15 -1.32 4.94
C LEU A 23 -6.95 -0.66 6.07
N GLN A 24 -7.89 -1.39 6.67
CA GLN A 24 -8.64 -0.91 7.84
C GLN A 24 -7.73 -0.72 9.06
N LEU A 25 -6.79 -1.64 9.31
CA LEU A 25 -5.79 -1.48 10.36
C LEU A 25 -4.91 -0.24 10.11
N ILE A 26 -4.47 -0.02 8.87
CA ILE A 26 -3.70 1.18 8.50
C ILE A 26 -4.51 2.46 8.78
N ASN A 27 -5.78 2.49 8.40
CA ASN A 27 -6.67 3.63 8.70
C ASN A 27 -6.88 3.85 10.20
N THR A 28 -6.85 2.78 10.99
CA THR A 28 -6.94 2.83 12.45
C THR A 28 -5.65 3.41 13.04
N GLU A 29 -4.49 3.01 12.51
CA GLU A 29 -3.18 3.58 12.87
C GLU A 29 -3.08 5.09 12.54
N ARG A 30 -3.66 5.55 11.42
CA ARG A 30 -3.73 6.98 11.08
C ARG A 30 -4.48 7.80 12.12
N GLN A 31 -5.42 7.18 12.82
CA GLN A 31 -6.18 7.80 13.92
C GLN A 31 -5.44 7.73 15.26
N ASN A 32 -4.13 7.40 15.24
CA ASN A 32 -3.24 7.24 16.40
C ASN A 32 -3.57 6.05 17.30
N GLU A 33 -4.27 5.04 16.78
CA GLU A 33 -4.47 3.78 17.49
C GLU A 33 -3.27 2.83 17.30
N ILE A 34 -2.95 2.05 18.35
CA ILE A 34 -1.86 1.07 18.30
C ILE A 34 -2.35 -0.18 17.57
N ILE A 35 -1.70 -0.51 16.45
CA ILE A 35 -2.00 -1.71 15.67
C ILE A 35 -0.88 -2.74 15.71
N ASN A 36 -1.23 -4.00 15.43
CA ASN A 36 -0.23 -5.04 15.23
C ASN A 36 0.30 -5.03 13.80
N THR A 37 1.34 -4.23 13.56
CA THR A 37 2.00 -4.07 12.24
C THR A 37 2.60 -5.37 11.69
N ARG A 38 2.84 -6.38 12.54
CA ARG A 38 3.36 -7.69 12.11
C ARG A 38 2.38 -8.42 11.21
N LEU A 39 1.08 -8.23 11.41
CA LEU A 39 0.05 -8.87 10.58
C LEU A 39 0.09 -8.34 9.14
N ILE A 40 0.20 -7.01 9.00
CA ILE A 40 0.31 -6.37 7.68
C ILE A 40 1.60 -6.81 7.00
N ARG A 41 2.73 -6.80 7.73
CA ARG A 41 4.02 -7.25 7.20
C ARG A 41 3.98 -8.70 6.70
N ALA A 42 3.31 -9.59 7.42
CA ALA A 42 3.18 -11.00 7.01
C ALA A 42 2.39 -11.15 5.70
N VAL A 43 1.29 -10.41 5.54
CA VAL A 43 0.49 -10.41 4.30
C VAL A 43 1.29 -9.83 3.13
N VAL A 44 1.96 -8.70 3.35
CA VAL A 44 2.81 -8.05 2.34
C VAL A 44 3.92 -8.99 1.87
N GLN A 45 4.60 -9.63 2.81
CA GLN A 45 5.66 -10.59 2.51
C GLN A 45 5.12 -11.79 1.70
N SER A 46 3.93 -12.29 2.04
CA SER A 46 3.28 -13.36 1.27
C SER A 46 2.98 -12.94 -0.18
N TYR A 47 2.46 -11.73 -0.41
CA TYR A 47 2.22 -11.22 -1.76
C TYR A 47 3.50 -11.05 -2.58
N ILE A 48 4.58 -10.62 -1.94
CA ILE A 48 5.89 -10.51 -2.56
C ILE A 48 6.38 -11.92 -2.97
N GLU A 49 6.39 -12.88 -2.04
CA GLU A 49 6.83 -14.27 -2.27
C GLU A 49 6.04 -14.98 -3.36
N LEU A 50 4.72 -14.80 -3.40
CA LEU A 50 3.88 -15.36 -4.46
C LEU A 50 4.24 -14.79 -5.84
N GLY A 51 4.59 -13.50 -5.90
CA GLY A 51 5.09 -12.86 -7.12
C GLY A 51 6.42 -13.44 -7.61
N PHE A 52 7.25 -14.05 -6.75
CA PHE A 52 8.48 -14.73 -7.16
C PHE A 52 8.23 -16.12 -7.77
N GLN A 53 7.25 -16.86 -7.24
CA GLN A 53 6.98 -18.24 -7.65
C GLN A 53 6.41 -18.33 -9.07
N GLU A 54 5.55 -17.40 -9.50
CA GLU A 54 5.03 -17.36 -10.88
C GLU A 54 6.14 -17.24 -11.93
N ASN A 55 7.20 -16.49 -11.63
CA ASN A 55 8.32 -16.23 -12.55
C ASN A 55 9.18 -17.48 -12.74
N SER A 56 9.26 -18.33 -11.71
CA SER A 56 10.16 -19.48 -11.65
C SER A 56 9.67 -20.65 -12.52
N SER A 57 8.36 -20.74 -12.77
CA SER A 57 7.78 -21.76 -13.65
C SER A 57 7.93 -21.48 -15.16
N VAL A 58 8.33 -20.26 -15.55
CA VAL A 58 8.31 -19.82 -16.96
C VAL A 58 9.71 -19.78 -17.61
N SER A 59 10.80 -19.92 -16.83
CA SER A 59 12.16 -19.75 -17.36
C SER A 59 12.97 -21.06 -17.40
N ASN A 60 12.76 -21.87 -18.45
CA ASN A 60 13.72 -22.90 -18.85
C ASN A 60 14.73 -22.43 -19.91
N ASN A 61 14.66 -21.18 -20.39
CA ASN A 61 15.63 -20.65 -21.35
C ASN A 61 15.68 -19.12 -21.30
N SER A 62 16.64 -18.55 -20.58
CA SER A 62 17.46 -17.37 -20.98
C SER A 62 18.09 -16.68 -19.77
N HIS A 63 19.37 -16.33 -19.93
CA HIS A 63 20.15 -15.47 -19.03
C HIS A 63 19.60 -14.03 -19.07
N GLN A 64 18.45 -13.80 -18.46
CA GLN A 64 18.01 -12.44 -18.13
C GLN A 64 17.53 -12.47 -16.69
N ILE A 65 18.32 -11.85 -15.81
CA ILE A 65 17.97 -11.57 -14.42
C ILE A 65 16.86 -10.51 -14.47
N THR A 66 15.66 -10.90 -14.88
CA THR A 66 14.48 -10.06 -14.80
C THR A 66 14.16 -9.90 -13.32
N SER A 67 14.13 -8.65 -12.87
CA SER A 67 13.72 -8.31 -11.51
C SER A 67 12.43 -9.04 -11.15
N PRO A 68 12.30 -9.57 -9.94
CA PRO A 68 11.12 -10.30 -9.53
C PRO A 68 9.88 -9.46 -9.76
N THR A 69 8.89 -10.02 -10.43
CA THR A 69 7.69 -9.28 -10.78
C THR A 69 6.90 -9.01 -9.50
N LEU A 70 6.99 -7.80 -8.96
CA LEU A 70 6.19 -7.33 -7.81
C LEU A 70 4.68 -7.18 -8.14
N LYS A 71 4.20 -7.82 -9.20
CA LYS A 71 2.85 -7.62 -9.75
C LYS A 71 1.76 -7.93 -8.72
N ILE A 72 1.85 -9.05 -8.02
CA ILE A 72 0.86 -9.44 -7.01
C ILE A 72 0.82 -8.40 -5.86
N TYR A 73 1.99 -8.00 -5.35
CA TYR A 73 2.08 -6.94 -4.35
C TYR A 73 1.48 -5.61 -4.87
N LYS A 74 1.81 -5.23 -6.09
CA LYS A 74 1.33 -3.97 -6.68
C LYS A 74 -0.18 -3.96 -6.86
N ASP A 75 -0.72 -5.01 -7.47
CA ASP A 75 -2.14 -5.11 -7.81
C ASP A 75 -3.01 -5.21 -6.54
N TYR A 76 -2.55 -5.93 -5.51
CA TYR A 76 -3.38 -6.31 -4.37
C TYR A 76 -3.02 -5.66 -3.04
N MET A 77 -1.95 -4.87 -2.96
CA MET A 77 -1.61 -4.08 -1.78
C MET A 77 -1.27 -2.64 -2.13
N GLU A 78 -0.31 -2.39 -3.03
CA GLU A 78 0.15 -1.03 -3.35
C GLU A 78 -0.99 -0.16 -3.90
N VAL A 79 -1.67 -0.61 -4.96
CA VAL A 79 -2.75 0.15 -5.59
C VAL A 79 -3.91 0.41 -4.60
N PRO A 80 -4.46 -0.60 -3.90
CA PRO A 80 -5.48 -0.37 -2.89
C PRO A 80 -5.03 0.56 -1.75
N PHE A 81 -3.79 0.42 -1.27
CA PHE A 81 -3.22 1.30 -0.25
C PHE A 81 -3.22 2.75 -0.72
N LEU A 82 -2.68 3.03 -1.91
CA LEU A 82 -2.61 4.39 -2.45
C LEU A 82 -4.00 5.01 -2.62
N GLN A 83 -4.99 4.24 -3.09
CA GLN A 83 -6.38 4.70 -3.21
C GLN A 83 -7.00 5.07 -1.86
N TYR A 84 -6.79 4.24 -0.84
CA TYR A 84 -7.28 4.50 0.51
C TYR A 84 -6.58 5.70 1.14
N THR A 85 -5.26 5.85 0.92
CA THR A 85 -4.48 7.00 1.36
C THR A 85 -4.98 8.29 0.74
N GLU A 86 -5.24 8.28 -0.58
CA GLU A 86 -5.78 9.43 -1.29
C GLU A 86 -7.14 9.86 -0.72
N GLN A 87 -8.06 8.91 -0.57
CA GLN A 87 -9.38 9.20 -0.01
C GLN A 87 -9.29 9.76 1.42
N PHE A 88 -8.45 9.15 2.26
CA PHE A 88 -8.23 9.59 3.63
C PHE A 88 -7.73 11.03 3.68
N TYR A 89 -6.65 11.36 2.96
CA TYR A 89 -6.06 12.69 3.05
C TYR A 89 -6.86 13.78 2.36
N ARG A 90 -7.65 13.47 1.32
CA ARG A 90 -8.64 14.42 0.78
C ARG A 90 -9.65 14.84 1.85
N GLN A 91 -10.16 13.87 2.62
CA GLN A 91 -11.12 14.15 3.70
C GLN A 91 -10.46 14.83 4.90
N GLU A 92 -9.30 14.34 5.32
CA GLU A 92 -8.57 14.87 6.48
C GLU A 92 -8.09 16.30 6.24
N ALA A 93 -7.55 16.61 5.06
CA ALA A 93 -7.15 17.97 4.68
C ALA A 93 -8.33 18.94 4.71
N ALA A 94 -9.46 18.57 4.10
CA ALA A 94 -10.68 19.37 4.10
C ALA A 94 -11.19 19.61 5.53
N ASN A 95 -11.28 18.56 6.35
CA ASN A 95 -11.69 18.65 7.75
C ASN A 95 -10.75 19.53 8.58
N PHE A 96 -9.44 19.44 8.33
CA PHE A 96 -8.45 20.24 9.03
C PHE A 96 -8.61 21.74 8.70
N LEU A 97 -8.81 22.09 7.43
CA LEU A 97 -8.98 23.46 6.97
C LEU A 97 -10.29 24.11 7.45
N VAL A 98 -11.32 23.33 7.80
CA VAL A 98 -12.54 23.86 8.44
C VAL A 98 -12.24 24.49 9.80
N HIS A 99 -11.23 23.98 10.51
CA HIS A 99 -10.95 24.36 11.90
C HIS A 99 -9.62 25.13 12.08
N ASN A 100 -8.79 25.19 11.03
CA ASN A 100 -7.43 25.73 11.09
C ASN A 100 -7.13 26.63 9.89
N SER A 101 -6.15 27.51 10.05
CA SER A 101 -5.70 28.40 8.97
C SER A 101 -4.88 27.68 7.89
N MET A 102 -4.83 28.28 6.70
CA MET A 102 -3.95 27.81 5.61
C MET A 102 -2.48 27.71 6.03
N SER A 103 -1.99 28.66 6.85
CA SER A 103 -0.61 28.64 7.36
C SER A 103 -0.34 27.48 8.34
N GLU A 104 -1.35 27.01 9.06
CA GLU A 104 -1.24 25.80 9.89
C GLU A 104 -1.28 24.55 9.04
N TYR A 105 -2.15 24.52 8.03
CA TYR A 105 -2.22 23.43 7.07
C TYR A 105 -0.88 23.19 6.36
N LEU A 106 -0.27 24.25 5.80
CA LEU A 106 1.03 24.15 5.13
C LEU A 106 2.16 23.65 6.04
N ARG A 107 2.11 23.97 7.35
CA ARG A 107 3.06 23.46 8.34
C ARG A 107 2.81 22.00 8.71
N LYS A 108 1.61 21.48 8.51
CA LYS A 108 1.21 20.11 8.85
C LYS A 108 1.54 19.10 7.75
N ILE A 109 1.50 19.52 6.48
CA ILE A 109 1.76 18.65 5.32
C ILE A 109 3.05 17.82 5.45
N PRO A 110 4.23 18.38 5.79
CA PRO A 110 5.47 17.59 5.85
C PRO A 110 5.38 16.46 6.86
N ARG A 111 4.68 16.68 7.98
CA ARG A 111 4.47 15.67 9.01
C ARG A 111 3.58 14.53 8.51
N TRP A 112 2.49 14.83 7.80
CA TRP A 112 1.65 13.77 7.22
C TRP A 112 2.40 12.91 6.20
N ILE A 113 3.24 13.53 5.37
CA ILE A 113 4.08 12.80 4.41
C ILE A 113 5.07 11.89 5.15
N ASP A 114 5.76 12.41 6.17
CA ASP A 114 6.72 11.65 6.96
C ASP A 114 6.07 10.46 7.68
N GLU A 115 4.88 10.65 8.25
CA GLU A 115 4.09 9.60 8.89
C GLU A 115 3.74 8.46 7.90
N GLU A 116 3.36 8.78 6.66
CA GLU A 116 3.07 7.75 5.64
C GLU A 116 4.33 7.07 5.09
N LEU A 117 5.45 7.79 4.96
CA LEU A 117 6.72 7.18 4.59
C LEU A 117 7.20 6.21 5.67
N HIS A 118 7.03 6.55 6.95
CA HIS A 118 7.33 5.66 8.05
C HIS A 118 6.47 4.38 8.03
N ARG A 119 5.19 4.50 7.65
CA ARG A 119 4.31 3.33 7.44
C ARG A 119 4.83 2.43 6.34
N ILE A 120 5.31 3.01 5.23
CA ILE A 120 5.92 2.23 4.15
C ILE A 120 7.13 1.47 4.67
N GLU A 121 8.08 2.15 5.31
CA GLU A 121 9.28 1.52 5.85
C GLU A 121 8.97 0.41 6.87
N SER A 122 7.88 0.57 7.61
CA SER A 122 7.48 -0.36 8.66
C SER A 122 6.93 -1.67 8.12
N TYR A 123 6.13 -1.65 7.05
CA TYR A 123 5.42 -2.86 6.63
C TYR A 123 5.06 -2.96 5.14
N LEU A 124 5.34 -1.97 4.29
CA LEU A 124 5.13 -2.05 2.84
C LEU A 124 6.46 -2.20 2.08
N HIS A 125 6.37 -2.47 0.78
CA HIS A 125 7.55 -2.52 -0.08
C HIS A 125 8.00 -1.11 -0.49
N SER A 126 9.30 -0.88 -0.58
CA SER A 126 9.90 0.44 -0.91
C SER A 126 9.51 0.98 -2.30
N SER A 127 9.01 0.13 -3.20
CA SER A 127 8.46 0.57 -4.50
C SER A 127 7.30 1.54 -4.35
N THR A 128 6.61 1.54 -3.20
CA THR A 128 5.42 2.34 -2.94
C THR A 128 5.74 3.79 -2.58
N SER A 129 6.97 4.10 -2.17
CA SER A 129 7.34 5.46 -1.70
C SER A 129 7.16 6.52 -2.78
N ALA A 130 7.66 6.29 -3.99
CA ALA A 130 7.58 7.29 -5.07
C ALA A 130 6.12 7.54 -5.54
N PRO A 131 5.29 6.51 -5.80
CA PRO A 131 3.87 6.70 -6.06
C PRO A 131 3.11 7.43 -4.94
N LEU A 132 3.41 7.10 -3.67
CA LEU A 132 2.78 7.74 -2.51
C LEU A 132 3.09 9.24 -2.48
N ILE A 133 4.36 9.62 -2.57
CA ILE A 133 4.79 11.03 -2.54
C ILE A 133 4.05 11.81 -3.62
N LYS A 134 4.01 11.28 -4.84
CA LYS A 134 3.32 11.93 -5.96
C LYS A 134 1.83 12.18 -5.68
N ILE A 135 1.14 11.20 -5.08
CA ILE A 135 -0.28 11.34 -4.73
C ILE A 135 -0.48 12.37 -3.62
N LEU A 136 0.35 12.34 -2.57
CA LEU A 136 0.26 13.30 -1.47
C LEU A 136 0.58 14.73 -1.92
N GLU A 137 1.61 14.92 -2.75
CA GLU A 137 1.92 16.21 -3.37
C GLU A 137 0.74 16.74 -4.20
N GLN A 138 0.08 15.85 -4.96
CA GLN A 138 -1.10 16.23 -5.73
C GLN A 138 -2.24 16.70 -4.82
N ILE A 139 -2.56 15.94 -3.77
CA ILE A 139 -3.64 16.28 -2.83
C ILE A 139 -3.37 17.57 -2.06
N PHE A 140 -2.11 17.81 -1.67
CA PHE A 140 -1.80 18.90 -0.75
C PHE A 140 -1.37 20.21 -1.41
N ILE A 141 -0.84 20.16 -2.64
CA ILE A 141 -0.22 21.31 -3.31
C ILE A 141 -0.99 21.73 -4.56
N LEU A 142 -1.59 20.77 -5.28
CA LEU A 142 -2.22 21.02 -6.58
C LEU A 142 -3.74 21.16 -6.51
N ASP A 143 -4.39 20.50 -5.53
CA ASP A 143 -5.83 20.58 -5.24
C ASP A 143 -6.12 21.64 -4.15
#